data_AF-A0A5K1ETV9-F1
#
_entry.id   AF-A0A5K1ETV9-F1
#
_cell.length_a   1.000
_cell.length_b   1.000
_cell.length_c   1.000
_cell.angle_alpha   90.00
_cell.angle_beta   90.00
_cell.angle_gamma   90.00
#
_symmetry.space_group_name_H-M   'P 1'
#
loop_
_entity.id
_entity.type
_entity.pdbx_description
1 polymer ?
#
loop_
_entity_poly.entity_id
_entity_poly.type
_entity_poly.pdbx_seq_one_letter_code
_entity_poly.pdbx_strand_id
1 'polypeptide(L)' 'KQAWSKPVMKGIPPSPRDSHSCTTVGTDLYIFGGTDGKNPLKDLHVLDT' A
#
# COMPACT_ATOMS: atom_id res chain seq x y z
N LYS A 1 5.92 24.41 5.56
CA LYS A 1 5.00 23.79 6.54
C LYS A 1 4.68 22.39 6.03
N GLN A 2 4.87 21.36 6.84
CA GLN A 2 4.45 20.01 6.49
C GLN A 2 2.98 19.85 6.91
N ALA A 3 2.16 19.31 6.01
CA ALA A 3 0.74 19.11 6.25
C ALA A 3 0.34 17.74 5.68
N TRP A 4 -0.58 17.09 6.37
CA TRP A 4 -1.18 15.86 5.89
C TRP A 4 -2.17 16.17 4.77
N SER A 5 -2.20 15.29 3.78
CA SER A 5 -3.21 15.32 2.72
C SER A 5 -3.69 13.90 2.43
N LYS A 6 -4.88 13.80 1.84
CA LYS A 6 -5.43 12.53 1.36
C LYS A 6 -5.34 12.54 -0.18
N PRO A 7 -4.45 11.73 -0.80
CA PRO A 7 -4.30 11.72 -2.25
C PRO A 7 -5.54 11.13 -2.92
N VAL A 8 -5.80 11.58 -4.15
CA VAL A 8 -6.81 10.96 -5.02
C VAL A 8 -6.17 9.73 -5.67
N MET A 9 -6.71 8.55 -5.41
CA MET A 9 -6.20 7.29 -5.96
C MET A 9 -7.06 6.82 -7.13
N LYS A 10 -6.43 6.14 -8.10
CA LYS A 10 -7.09 5.47 -9.23
C LYS A 10 -6.80 3.97 -9.18
N GLY A 11 -7.62 3.18 -9.87
CA GLY A 11 -7.49 1.73 -9.89
C GLY A 11 -8.17 1.03 -8.71
N ILE A 12 -7.81 -0.23 -8.48
CA ILE A 12 -8.39 -1.07 -7.43
C ILE A 12 -7.47 -1.01 -6.20
N PRO A 13 -7.93 -0.50 -5.06
CA PRO A 13 -7.12 -0.47 -3.86
C PRO A 13 -6.89 -1.90 -3.33
N PRO A 14 -5.76 -2.14 -2.64
CA PRO A 14 -5.60 -3.36 -1.85
C PRO A 14 -6.72 -3.50 -0.82
N SER A 15 -6.96 -4.74 -0.37
CA SER A 15 -7.76 -4.98 0.84
C SER A 15 -7.19 -4.21 2.03
N PRO A 16 -8.05 -3.74 2.96
CA PRO A 16 -7.59 -3.26 4.26
C PRO A 16 -6.65 -4.28 4.89
N ARG A 17 -5.47 -3.84 5.34
CA ARG A 17 -4.42 -4.73 5.83
C ARG A 17 -3.57 -4.07 6.89
N ASP A 18 -3.02 -4.88 7.80
CA ASP A 18 -1.98 -4.48 8.75
C ASP A 18 -0.70 -5.32 8.58
N SER A 19 0.38 -4.92 9.25
CA SER A 19 1.67 -5.64 9.29
C SER A 19 2.31 -5.92 7.92
N HIS A 20 2.00 -5.13 6.91
CA HIS A 20 2.59 -5.22 5.57
C HIS A 20 3.95 -4.49 5.53
N SER A 21 4.79 -4.87 4.57
CA SER A 21 5.97 -4.06 4.21
C SER A 21 5.60 -3.05 3.13
N CYS A 22 6.15 -1.83 3.23
CA CYS A 22 6.01 -0.79 2.23
C CYS A 22 7.39 -0.18 1.92
N THR A 23 7.78 -0.13 0.65
CA THR A 23 9.09 0.39 0.23
C THR A 23 8.95 1.20 -1.05
N THR A 24 9.60 2.37 -1.07
CA THR A 24 9.68 3.21 -2.27
C THR A 24 10.86 2.78 -3.14
N VAL A 25 10.64 2.58 -4.44
CA VAL A 25 11.68 2.36 -5.44
C VAL A 25 11.42 3.30 -6.62
N GLY A 26 12.27 4.31 -6.80
CA GLY A 26 12.01 5.37 -7.77
C GLY A 26 10.79 6.21 -7.38
N THR A 27 9.81 6.31 -8.26
CA THR A 27 8.52 6.99 -8.04
C THR A 27 7.43 6.05 -7.56
N ASP A 28 7.72 4.76 -7.39
CA ASP A 28 6.70 3.76 -7.10
C ASP A 28 6.79 3.29 -5.65
N LEU A 29 5.64 3.08 -5.02
CA LEU A 29 5.49 2.43 -3.73
C LEU A 29 5.11 0.96 -3.90
N TYR A 30 5.90 0.07 -3.31
CA TYR A 30 5.69 -1.37 -3.32
C TYR A 30 5.18 -1.83 -1.96
N ILE A 31 4.02 -2.47 -1.95
CA ILE A 31 3.38 -3.02 -0.75
C ILE A 31 3.31 -4.53 -0.85
N PHE A 32 3.93 -5.25 0.08
CA PHE A 32 3.95 -6.71 0.09
C PHE A 32 3.41 -7.31 1.39
N GLY A 33 2.52 -8.29 1.24
CA GLY A 33 2.02 -9.12 2.32
C GLY A 33 1.18 -8.37 3.36
N GLY A 34 1.31 -8.79 4.63
CA GLY A 34 0.48 -8.36 5.75
C GLY A 34 -0.64 -9.35 6.06
N THR A 35 -1.70 -8.87 6.70
CA THR A 35 -2.92 -9.65 6.99
C THR A 35 -4.15 -8.79 6.77
N ASP A 36 -5.25 -9.39 6.28
CA ASP A 36 -6.57 -8.72 6.16
C ASP A 36 -7.43 -8.88 7.43
N GLY A 37 -6.83 -9.35 8.51
CA GLY A 37 -7.49 -9.69 9.77
C GLY A 37 -8.08 -11.12 9.81
N LYS A 38 -8.06 -11.86 8.68
CA LYS A 38 -8.48 -13.26 8.60
C LYS A 38 -7.37 -14.17 8.10
N ASN A 39 -6.64 -13.73 7.08
CA ASN A 39 -5.63 -14.53 6.40
C ASN A 39 -4.32 -13.76 6.22
N PRO A 40 -3.16 -14.43 6.32
CA PRO A 40 -1.91 -13.90 5.82
C PRO A 40 -2.00 -13.61 4.32
N LEU A 41 -1.52 -12.44 3.92
CA LEU A 41 -1.45 -11.99 2.53
C LEU A 41 -0.05 -12.24 1.97
N LYS A 42 0.01 -12.51 0.68
CA LYS A 42 1.25 -12.78 -0.09
C LYS A 42 1.25 -12.09 -1.46
N ASP A 43 0.35 -11.11 -1.62
CA ASP A 43 0.21 -10.31 -2.81
C ASP A 43 1.19 -9.13 -2.80
N LEU A 44 1.47 -8.61 -4.00
CA LEU A 44 2.27 -7.41 -4.23
C LEU A 44 1.38 -6.36 -4.88
N HIS A 45 1.34 -5.17 -4.31
CA HIS A 45 0.71 -3.99 -4.90
C HIS A 45 1.77 -2.94 -5.21
N VAL A 46 1.59 -2.26 -6.35
CA VAL A 46 2.43 -1.13 -6.76
C VAL A 46 1.53 0.09 -6.91
N LEU A 47 1.93 1.19 -6.29
CA LEU A 47 1.29 2.49 -6.41
C LEU A 47 2.28 3.46 -7.06
N ASP A 48 1.97 3.90 -8.28
CA ASP A 48 2.63 5.02 -8.96
C ASP A 48 2.27 6.32 -8.20
N THR A 49 3.28 7.05 -7.72
CA THR A 49 3.11 8.22 -6.83
C THR A 49 3.22 9.58 -7.52
#